data_AF-A0A2V8UZV0-F1
#
_entry.id   AF-A0A2V8UZV0-F1
#
_cell.length_a   1.000
_cell.length_b   1.000
_cell.length_c   1.000
_cell.angle_alpha   90.00
_cell.angle_beta   90.00
_cell.angle_gamma   90.00
#
_symmetry.space_group_name_H-M   'P 1'
#
loop_
_entity.id
_entity.type
_entity.pdbx_description
1 polymer ?
#
loop_
_entity_poly.entity_id
_entity_poly.type
_entity_poly.pdbx_seq_one_letter_code
_entity_poly.pdbx_strand_id
1 'polypeptide(L)'
;MTAKPPHEKGDFRKPDLVELTSLDSTIKLDIRYATTNNFMRTVFYPEARAFMQRPAAEALVRAHQKLRAMGYGLLIHDAYRPWYVTKMFWEGTPPDKRIFVADPSQGSRHNRGCAVDLTLYDLKTGKPAEMVGLYDEMSERSYPDYPGGTSLARWHRELLRRAMEAEGFTVYEFEWWHFDFKDWAKYPILNVQARRSVQGAIRVSPLPGLLARLGISGMICFFQHDTFVP
;
A
#
# COMPACT_ATOMS: atom_id res chain seq x y z
N MET A 1 -0.54 -11.93 -22.40
CA MET A 1 0.69 -12.17 -21.63
C MET A 1 0.49 -11.63 -20.22
N THR A 2 0.63 -12.43 -19.17
CA THR A 2 0.65 -11.92 -17.79
C THR A 2 1.92 -11.10 -17.61
N ALA A 3 1.79 -9.81 -17.32
CA ALA A 3 2.93 -8.93 -17.12
C ALA A 3 3.79 -9.44 -15.95
N LYS A 4 5.12 -9.44 -16.12
CA LYS A 4 6.09 -9.92 -15.11
C LYS A 4 6.99 -8.77 -14.65
N PRO A 5 7.35 -8.71 -13.36
CA PRO A 5 8.29 -7.73 -12.85
C PRO A 5 9.66 -7.85 -13.54
N PRO A 6 10.48 -6.78 -13.52
CA PRO A 6 11.85 -6.84 -14.02
C PRO A 6 12.62 -7.94 -13.28
N HIS A 7 13.51 -8.61 -14.01
CA HIS A 7 14.34 -9.64 -13.42
C HIS A 7 15.42 -8.99 -12.54
N GLU A 8 15.44 -9.31 -11.26
CA GLU A 8 16.47 -8.85 -10.33
C GLU A 8 17.47 -9.98 -10.01
N LYS A 9 18.74 -9.60 -9.85
CA LYS A 9 19.77 -10.47 -9.28
C LYS A 9 20.26 -9.83 -7.99
N GLY A 10 20.31 -10.59 -6.92
CA GLY A 10 20.76 -10.10 -5.62
C GLY A 10 20.55 -11.15 -4.54
N ASP A 11 21.32 -11.02 -3.46
CA ASP A 11 21.09 -11.80 -2.24
C ASP A 11 19.96 -11.15 -1.43
N PHE A 12 18.72 -11.51 -1.80
CA PHE A 12 17.53 -10.95 -1.17
C PHE A 12 17.08 -11.78 0.02
N ARG A 13 16.62 -11.10 1.06
CA ARG A 13 15.92 -11.73 2.18
C ARG A 13 14.64 -12.40 1.68
N LYS A 14 14.30 -13.53 2.29
CA LYS A 14 13.01 -14.19 2.06
C LYS A 14 11.87 -13.23 2.45
N PRO A 15 10.91 -12.95 1.55
CA PRO A 15 9.76 -12.12 1.88
C PRO A 15 8.92 -12.72 3.01
N ASP A 16 8.49 -11.87 3.93
CA ASP A 16 7.59 -12.19 5.05
C ASP A 16 6.63 -11.01 5.24
N LEU A 17 5.63 -10.96 4.36
CA LEU A 17 4.59 -9.94 4.40
C LEU A 17 3.59 -10.29 5.52
N VAL A 18 3.32 -9.30 6.38
CA VAL A 18 2.35 -9.40 7.48
C VAL A 18 1.35 -8.26 7.39
N GLU A 19 0.13 -8.52 7.84
CA GLU A 19 -0.95 -7.54 7.84
C GLU A 19 -0.82 -6.59 9.03
N LEU A 20 -0.84 -5.28 8.78
CA LEU A 20 -0.64 -4.26 9.82
C LEU A 20 -1.68 -4.37 10.95
N THR A 21 -2.95 -4.53 10.59
CA THR A 21 -4.06 -4.64 11.57
C THR A 21 -4.06 -5.95 12.35
N SER A 22 -3.28 -6.95 11.92
CA SER A 22 -3.05 -8.16 12.71
C SER A 22 -2.01 -7.98 13.82
N LEU A 23 -1.14 -6.96 13.69
CA LEU A 23 -0.16 -6.60 14.71
C LEU A 23 -0.71 -5.55 15.69
N ASP A 24 -1.49 -4.59 15.18
CA ASP A 24 -2.19 -3.60 16.00
C ASP A 24 -3.53 -3.25 15.36
N SER A 25 -4.63 -3.72 15.96
CA SER A 25 -5.99 -3.53 15.44
C SER A 25 -6.50 -2.09 15.54
N THR A 26 -5.74 -1.19 16.15
CA THR A 26 -6.07 0.24 16.25
C THR A 26 -5.52 1.07 15.10
N ILE A 27 -4.65 0.52 14.27
CA ILE A 27 -4.26 1.13 13.00
C ILE A 27 -5.49 1.19 12.09
N LYS A 28 -5.81 2.38 11.56
CA LYS A 28 -6.93 2.56 10.65
C LYS A 28 -6.48 2.39 9.20
N LEU A 29 -7.39 1.91 8.37
CA LEU A 29 -7.15 1.72 6.94
C LEU A 29 -8.14 2.58 6.14
N ASP A 30 -7.61 3.28 5.15
CA ASP A 30 -8.33 3.96 4.08
C ASP A 30 -7.60 3.65 2.77
N ILE A 31 -7.61 2.36 2.40
CA ILE A 31 -6.83 1.81 1.28
C ILE A 31 -7.41 2.29 -0.04
N ARG A 32 -6.85 3.38 -0.58
CA ARG A 32 -7.44 4.12 -1.70
C ARG A 32 -7.57 3.30 -2.97
N TYR A 33 -6.60 2.42 -3.22
CA TYR A 33 -6.61 1.54 -4.39
C TYR A 33 -7.52 0.30 -4.26
N ALA A 34 -8.18 0.10 -3.11
CA ALA A 34 -9.29 -0.84 -2.96
C ALA A 34 -10.66 -0.21 -3.25
N THR A 35 -10.69 1.07 -3.64
CA THR A 35 -11.91 1.84 -3.94
C THR A 35 -11.73 2.61 -5.25
N THR A 36 -12.73 3.38 -5.68
CA THR A 36 -12.60 4.35 -6.79
C THR A 36 -12.08 5.72 -6.34
N ASN A 37 -11.81 5.92 -5.04
CA ASN A 37 -11.27 7.15 -4.48
C ASN A 37 -9.75 7.21 -4.64
N ASN A 38 -9.27 7.23 -5.87
CA ASN A 38 -7.85 7.36 -6.21
C ASN A 38 -7.70 8.09 -7.55
N PHE A 39 -6.48 8.49 -7.90
CA PHE A 39 -6.22 9.30 -9.11
C PHE A 39 -6.64 8.62 -10.43
N MET A 40 -6.71 7.29 -10.46
CA MET A 40 -7.15 6.49 -11.63
C MET A 40 -8.65 6.18 -11.64
N ARG A 41 -9.39 6.54 -10.58
CA ARG A 41 -10.83 6.26 -10.39
C ARG A 41 -11.23 4.79 -10.61
N THR A 42 -10.30 3.88 -10.34
CA THR A 42 -10.45 2.44 -10.63
C THR A 42 -10.05 1.61 -9.40
N VAL A 43 -10.71 0.47 -9.19
CA VAL A 43 -10.37 -0.48 -8.11
C VAL A 43 -9.24 -1.40 -8.58
N PHE A 44 -8.13 -1.44 -7.83
CA PHE A 44 -6.97 -2.29 -8.12
C PHE A 44 -6.79 -3.43 -7.13
N TYR A 45 -7.18 -3.22 -5.88
CA TYR A 45 -7.08 -4.22 -4.83
C TYR A 45 -8.44 -4.85 -4.57
N PRO A 46 -8.51 -6.19 -4.41
CA PRO A 46 -9.78 -6.86 -4.12
C PRO A 46 -10.26 -6.63 -2.68
N GLU A 47 -9.36 -6.25 -1.77
CA GLU A 47 -9.64 -6.05 -0.34
C GLU A 47 -8.88 -4.82 0.17
N ALA A 48 -9.50 -4.06 1.08
CA ALA A 48 -8.88 -2.90 1.74
C ALA A 48 -7.97 -3.33 2.89
N ARG A 49 -6.80 -3.90 2.56
CA ARG A 49 -5.82 -4.44 3.52
C ARG A 49 -4.43 -3.89 3.25
N ALA A 50 -3.63 -3.77 4.31
CA ALA A 50 -2.27 -3.25 4.25
C ALA A 50 -1.28 -4.30 4.76
N PHE A 51 -0.28 -4.59 3.95
CA PHE A 51 0.79 -5.54 4.28
C PHE A 51 2.14 -4.88 4.14
N MET A 52 3.09 -5.25 4.99
CA MET A 52 4.49 -4.83 4.90
C MET A 52 5.39 -6.00 5.28
N GLN A 53 6.67 -5.95 4.90
CA GLN A 53 7.66 -6.88 5.44
C GLN A 53 7.66 -6.78 6.96
N ARG A 54 7.71 -7.92 7.67
CA ARG A 54 7.57 -7.98 9.13
C ARG A 54 8.41 -6.94 9.89
N PRO A 55 9.72 -6.75 9.62
CA PRO A 55 10.49 -5.73 10.34
C PRO A 55 10.00 -4.30 10.12
N ALA A 56 9.49 -4.00 8.92
CA ALA A 56 8.91 -2.70 8.59
C ALA A 56 7.53 -2.53 9.25
N ALA A 57 6.71 -3.58 9.26
CA ALA A 57 5.41 -3.60 9.93
C ALA A 57 5.55 -3.36 11.45
N GLU A 58 6.47 -4.06 12.10
CA GLU A 58 6.77 -3.90 13.53
C GLU A 58 7.32 -2.50 13.83
N ALA A 59 8.14 -1.93 12.94
CA ALA A 59 8.61 -0.55 13.06
C ALA A 59 7.47 0.47 12.97
N LEU A 60 6.54 0.27 12.02
CA LEU A 60 5.35 1.11 11.89
C LEU A 60 4.48 1.03 13.15
N VAL A 61 4.29 -0.15 13.73
CA VAL A 61 3.55 -0.33 14.99
C VAL A 61 4.20 0.46 16.13
N ARG A 62 5.53 0.47 16.24
CA ARG A 62 6.22 1.30 17.26
C ARG A 62 6.01 2.80 17.01
N ALA A 63 6.04 3.26 15.75
CA ALA A 63 5.74 4.65 15.41
C ALA A 63 4.29 5.02 15.79
N HIS A 64 3.34 4.15 15.45
CA HIS A 64 1.92 4.29 15.82
C HIS A 64 1.73 4.39 17.34
N GLN A 65 2.38 3.52 18.11
CA GLN A 65 2.32 3.54 19.58
C GLN A 65 2.87 4.83 20.18
N LYS A 66 3.98 5.37 19.64
CA LYS A 66 4.53 6.67 20.05
C LYS A 66 3.56 7.82 19.76
N LEU A 67 2.89 7.81 18.61
CA LEU A 67 1.90 8.81 18.24
C LEU A 67 0.65 8.78 19.13
N ARG A 68 0.27 7.60 19.63
CA ARG A 68 -0.89 7.47 20.54
C ARG A 68 -0.72 8.27 21.82
N ALA A 69 0.50 8.34 22.36
CA ALA A 69 0.80 9.16 23.53
C ALA A 69 0.61 10.67 23.26
N MET A 70 0.61 11.09 21.99
CA MET A 70 0.41 12.46 21.54
C MET A 70 -1.01 12.74 21.05
N GLY A 71 -1.95 11.78 21.20
CA GLY A 71 -3.34 11.95 20.78
C GLY A 71 -3.62 11.56 19.33
N TYR A 72 -2.68 10.92 18.62
CA TYR A 72 -2.83 10.56 17.22
C TYR A 72 -2.66 9.05 16.98
N GLY A 73 -3.22 8.54 15.89
CA GLY A 73 -2.89 7.22 15.35
C GLY A 73 -2.62 7.29 13.85
N LEU A 74 -2.19 6.18 13.26
CA LEU A 74 -1.91 6.06 11.84
C LEU A 74 -3.14 5.61 11.03
N LEU A 75 -3.35 6.29 9.91
CA LEU A 75 -4.31 5.94 8.87
C LEU A 75 -3.55 5.60 7.58
N ILE A 76 -3.65 4.34 7.15
CA ILE A 76 -2.88 3.83 6.01
C ILE A 76 -3.68 3.99 4.71
N HIS A 77 -3.05 4.58 3.69
CA HIS A 77 -3.60 4.76 2.34
C HIS A 77 -3.10 3.73 1.35
N ASP A 78 -1.82 3.34 1.45
CA ASP A 78 -1.26 2.23 0.69
C ASP A 78 -0.05 1.63 1.42
N ALA A 79 0.29 0.37 1.12
CA ALA A 79 1.44 -0.33 1.67
C ALA A 79 2.02 -1.27 0.61
N TYR A 80 2.05 -2.59 0.83
CA TYR A 80 2.41 -3.52 -0.23
C TYR A 80 1.50 -3.36 -1.46
N ARG A 81 2.10 -2.95 -2.59
CA ARG A 81 1.47 -2.82 -3.90
C ARG A 81 2.05 -3.87 -4.83
N PRO A 82 1.26 -4.80 -5.40
CA PRO A 82 1.78 -5.73 -6.41
C PRO A 82 2.35 -4.98 -7.61
N TRP A 83 3.48 -5.45 -8.15
CA TRP A 83 4.16 -4.77 -9.27
C TRP A 83 3.27 -4.47 -10.48
N TYR A 84 2.33 -5.35 -10.82
CA TYR A 84 1.41 -5.11 -11.94
C TYR A 84 0.56 -3.84 -11.75
N VAL A 85 0.28 -3.44 -10.50
CA VAL A 85 -0.43 -2.19 -10.19
C VAL A 85 0.44 -0.98 -10.46
N THR A 86 1.73 -1.02 -10.09
CA THR A 86 2.71 0.02 -10.49
C THR A 86 2.79 0.15 -12.00
N LYS A 87 2.80 -0.97 -12.73
CA LYS A 87 2.77 -0.95 -14.20
C LYS A 87 1.50 -0.28 -14.74
N MET A 88 0.33 -0.60 -14.21
CA MET A 88 -0.93 0.05 -14.62
C MET A 88 -0.95 1.54 -14.31
N PHE A 89 -0.39 1.96 -13.17
CA PHE A 89 -0.26 3.39 -12.84
C PHE A 89 0.60 4.09 -13.90
N TRP A 90 1.77 3.53 -14.19
CA TRP A 90 2.68 4.09 -15.20
C TRP A 90 2.07 4.18 -16.61
N GLU A 91 1.36 3.13 -17.04
CA GLU A 91 0.68 3.10 -18.35
C GLU A 91 -0.51 4.07 -18.41
N GLY A 92 -1.19 4.28 -17.28
CA GLY A 92 -2.32 5.19 -17.16
C GLY A 92 -1.96 6.67 -16.92
N THR A 93 -0.74 6.96 -16.46
CA THR A 93 -0.28 8.32 -16.16
C THR A 93 0.37 8.98 -17.39
N PRO A 94 -0.05 10.20 -17.77
CA PRO A 94 0.58 10.98 -18.83
C PRO A 94 2.09 11.17 -18.62
N PRO A 95 2.93 11.18 -19.69
CA PRO A 95 4.38 11.25 -19.56
C PRO A 95 4.90 12.40 -18.68
N ASP A 96 4.29 13.58 -18.75
CA ASP A 96 4.64 14.78 -17.98
C ASP A 96 4.33 14.66 -16.47
N LYS A 97 3.51 13.68 -16.09
CA LYS A 97 3.13 13.39 -14.69
C LYS A 97 3.82 12.15 -14.13
N ARG A 98 4.65 11.46 -14.93
CA ARG A 98 5.34 10.23 -14.49
C ARG A 98 6.32 10.43 -13.35
N ILE A 99 6.70 11.67 -13.03
CA ILE A 99 7.50 11.98 -11.84
C ILE A 99 6.81 11.57 -10.52
N PHE A 100 5.47 11.45 -10.52
CA PHE A 100 4.66 11.06 -9.36
C PHE A 100 4.31 9.56 -9.32
N VAL A 101 4.81 8.75 -10.27
CA VAL A 101 4.57 7.30 -10.29
C VAL A 101 5.88 6.56 -10.54
N ALA A 102 6.09 5.47 -9.82
CA ALA A 102 7.32 4.69 -9.96
C ALA A 102 7.43 4.05 -11.35
N ASP A 103 8.63 4.12 -11.95
CA ASP A 103 8.94 3.41 -13.19
C ASP A 103 8.90 1.89 -12.95
N PRO A 104 7.99 1.15 -13.62
CA PRO A 104 7.87 -0.29 -13.44
C PRO A 104 9.12 -1.05 -13.90
N SER A 105 9.99 -0.46 -14.72
CA SER A 105 11.28 -1.06 -15.11
C SER A 105 12.25 -1.18 -13.92
N GLN A 106 12.13 -0.29 -12.94
CA GLN A 106 12.92 -0.28 -11.70
C GLN A 106 12.13 -0.85 -10.49
N GLY A 107 10.82 -0.99 -10.66
CA GLY A 107 9.89 -1.34 -9.59
C GLY A 107 9.68 -0.20 -8.60
N SER A 108 8.93 -0.49 -7.54
CA SER A 108 8.64 0.43 -6.45
C SER A 108 9.01 -0.20 -5.11
N ARG A 109 9.33 0.64 -4.12
CA ARG A 109 9.53 0.18 -2.74
C ARG A 109 8.24 -0.39 -2.14
N HIS A 110 7.07 0.04 -2.63
CA HIS A 110 5.80 -0.63 -2.32
C HIS A 110 5.77 -2.07 -2.83
N ASN A 111 6.37 -2.37 -3.99
CA ASN A 111 6.43 -3.75 -4.51
C ASN A 111 7.33 -4.67 -3.67
N ARG A 112 8.23 -4.08 -2.89
CA ARG A 112 9.11 -4.80 -1.97
C ARG A 112 8.48 -4.99 -0.58
N GLY A 113 7.29 -4.41 -0.33
CA GLY A 113 6.63 -4.40 0.97
C GLY A 113 7.34 -3.53 2.00
N CYS A 114 8.13 -2.55 1.55
CA CYS A 114 8.96 -1.70 2.40
C CYS A 114 8.66 -0.22 2.26
N ALA A 115 7.55 0.14 1.61
CA ALA A 115 7.03 1.51 1.60
C ALA A 115 5.60 1.53 2.14
N VAL A 116 5.19 2.69 2.63
CA VAL A 116 3.85 2.94 3.13
C VAL A 116 3.46 4.38 2.87
N ASP A 117 2.22 4.57 2.42
CA ASP A 117 1.57 5.87 2.28
C ASP A 117 0.55 6.02 3.41
N LEU A 118 0.67 7.08 4.20
CA LEU A 118 -0.14 7.23 5.41
C LEU A 118 -0.31 8.68 5.86
N THR A 119 -1.29 8.89 6.72
CA THR A 119 -1.53 10.15 7.44
C THR A 119 -1.79 9.87 8.92
N LEU A 120 -1.93 10.94 9.70
CA LEU A 120 -2.41 10.87 11.08
C LEU A 120 -3.94 10.89 11.12
N TYR A 121 -4.53 10.27 12.13
CA TYR A 121 -5.90 10.55 12.57
C TYR A 121 -5.90 10.96 14.04
N ASP A 122 -6.80 11.86 14.41
CA ASP A 122 -6.96 12.33 15.78
C ASP A 122 -7.74 11.28 16.60
N LEU A 123 -7.20 10.86 17.76
CA LEU A 123 -7.80 9.81 18.58
C LEU A 123 -9.13 10.24 19.21
N LYS A 124 -9.31 11.53 19.49
CA LYS A 124 -10.50 12.05 20.17
C LYS A 124 -11.72 12.08 19.25
N THR A 125 -11.51 12.51 18.01
CA THR A 125 -12.55 12.69 16.99
C THR A 125 -12.66 11.50 16.05
N GLY A 126 -11.59 10.70 15.96
CA GLY A 126 -11.46 9.58 15.03
C GLY A 126 -11.25 10.01 13.57
N LYS A 127 -11.13 11.31 13.28
CA LYS A 127 -11.03 11.87 11.92
C LYS A 127 -9.59 11.96 11.45
N PRO A 128 -9.32 11.86 10.13
CA PRO A 128 -8.01 12.19 9.57
C PRO A 128 -7.57 13.59 9.99
N ALA A 129 -6.31 13.74 10.39
CA ALA A 129 -5.72 15.04 10.70
C ALA A 129 -5.56 15.85 9.40
N GLU A 130 -5.81 17.16 9.48
CA GLU A 130 -5.56 18.05 8.37
C GLU A 130 -4.05 18.15 8.10
N MET A 131 -3.67 17.96 6.84
CA MET A 131 -2.28 17.99 6.36
C MET A 131 -2.09 19.14 5.36
N VAL A 132 -0.84 19.40 4.99
CA VAL A 132 -0.50 20.53 4.10
C VAL A 132 -1.07 20.38 2.68
N GLY A 133 -1.30 19.14 2.25
CA GLY A 133 -1.88 18.74 0.96
C GLY A 133 -2.70 17.47 1.11
N LEU A 134 -3.38 17.07 0.04
CA LEU A 134 -4.11 15.81 0.00
C LEU A 134 -3.17 14.65 -0.36
N TYR A 135 -3.57 13.43 0.00
CA TYR A 135 -2.93 12.21 -0.50
C TYR A 135 -3.16 12.08 -2.02
N ASP A 136 -2.15 11.57 -2.74
CA ASP A 136 -2.11 11.47 -4.21
C ASP A 136 -2.28 12.81 -4.95
N GLU A 137 -2.08 13.93 -4.25
CA GLU A 137 -2.05 15.24 -4.89
C GLU A 137 -0.79 15.36 -5.77
N MET A 138 -0.92 15.86 -7.00
CA MET A 138 0.22 16.08 -7.91
C MET A 138 0.54 17.58 -8.01
N SER A 139 0.85 18.19 -6.86
CA SER A 139 1.12 19.62 -6.72
C SER A 139 2.30 19.90 -5.78
N GLU A 140 2.74 21.16 -5.70
CA GLU A 140 3.76 21.63 -4.74
C GLU A 140 3.42 21.34 -3.28
N ARG A 141 2.13 21.15 -2.95
CA ARG A 141 1.68 20.84 -1.57
C ARG A 141 2.08 19.44 -1.12
N SER A 142 2.52 18.60 -2.05
CA SER A 142 2.95 17.22 -1.80
C SER A 142 4.34 17.15 -1.19
N TYR A 143 5.17 18.19 -1.37
CA TYR A 143 6.54 18.17 -0.92
C TYR A 143 6.63 18.17 0.63
N PRO A 144 7.53 17.36 1.22
CA PRO A 144 7.71 17.26 2.68
C PRO A 144 8.09 18.57 3.37
N ASP A 145 8.61 19.53 2.62
CA ASP A 145 9.12 20.83 3.05
C ASP A 145 8.29 22.01 2.52
N TYR A 146 7.14 21.73 1.87
CA TYR A 146 6.22 22.78 1.43
C TYR A 146 5.89 23.77 2.57
N PRO A 147 6.07 25.09 2.37
CA PRO A 147 5.96 26.07 3.46
C PRO A 147 4.51 26.52 3.75
N GLY A 148 3.56 26.23 2.84
CA GLY A 148 2.18 26.67 2.97
C GLY A 148 1.34 25.88 4.00
N GLY A 149 0.03 26.06 3.94
CA GLY A 149 -0.93 25.45 4.89
C GLY A 149 -1.01 26.17 6.24
N THR A 150 -1.83 25.65 7.14
CA THR A 150 -1.94 26.17 8.52
C THR A 150 -0.73 25.73 9.36
N SER A 151 -0.44 26.44 10.45
CA SER A 151 0.61 26.04 11.39
C SER A 151 0.35 24.64 11.97
N LEU A 152 -0.91 24.29 12.19
CA LEU A 152 -1.30 22.96 12.66
C LEU A 152 -1.05 21.88 11.60
N ALA A 153 -1.38 22.13 10.34
CA ALA A 153 -1.13 21.18 9.25
C ALA A 153 0.37 20.90 9.04
N ARG A 154 1.21 21.94 9.10
CA ARG A 154 2.68 21.77 9.06
C ARG A 154 3.19 20.99 10.26
N TRP A 155 2.64 21.25 11.44
CA TRP A 155 3.00 20.51 12.66
C TRP A 155 2.59 19.03 12.58
N HIS A 156 1.41 18.69 12.05
CA HIS A 156 1.02 17.30 11.83
C HIS A 156 1.97 16.57 10.87
N ARG A 157 2.34 17.21 9.76
CA ARG A 157 3.31 16.65 8.81
C ARG A 157 4.65 16.37 9.48
N GLU A 158 5.16 17.34 10.24
CA GLU A 158 6.44 17.19 10.94
C GLU A 158 6.38 16.14 12.05
N LEU A 159 5.28 16.10 12.80
CA LEU A 159 5.03 15.07 13.81
C LEU A 159 5.07 13.67 13.17
N LEU A 160 4.37 13.50 12.05
CA LEU A 160 4.34 12.24 11.33
C LEU A 160 5.74 11.85 10.85
N ARG A 161 6.43 12.78 10.17
CA ARG A 161 7.79 12.57 9.67
C ARG A 161 8.73 12.11 10.79
N ARG A 162 8.77 12.83 11.91
CA ARG A 162 9.64 12.51 13.05
C ARG A 162 9.31 11.16 13.67
N ALA A 163 8.04 10.82 13.81
CA ALA A 163 7.62 9.54 14.37
C ALA A 163 8.06 8.36 13.49
N MET A 164 7.90 8.49 12.16
CA MET A 164 8.31 7.47 11.20
C MET A 164 9.84 7.38 11.11
N GLU A 165 10.55 8.51 10.98
CA GLU A 165 12.01 8.53 10.87
C GLU A 165 12.71 7.96 12.12
N ALA A 166 12.13 8.18 13.31
CA ALA A 166 12.62 7.59 14.56
C ALA A 166 12.56 6.05 14.58
N GLU A 167 11.80 5.43 13.67
CA GLU A 167 11.67 3.97 13.54
C GLU A 167 12.37 3.40 12.29
N GLY A 168 13.23 4.20 11.65
CA GLY A 168 14.03 3.75 10.52
C GLY A 168 13.31 3.83 9.18
N PHE A 169 12.30 4.70 9.08
CA PHE A 169 11.75 5.13 7.81
C PHE A 169 12.45 6.40 7.31
N THR A 170 12.26 6.73 6.04
CA THR A 170 12.72 7.99 5.43
C THR A 170 11.60 8.52 4.56
N VAL A 171 11.24 9.79 4.72
CA VAL A 171 10.23 10.42 3.87
C VAL A 171 10.75 10.53 2.43
N TYR A 172 9.89 10.27 1.46
CA TYR A 172 10.23 10.49 0.05
C TYR A 172 10.21 11.99 -0.25
N GLU A 173 11.24 12.48 -0.94
CA GLU A 173 11.50 13.91 -1.12
C GLU A 173 10.40 14.67 -1.88
N PHE A 174 9.51 13.96 -2.59
CA PHE A 174 8.41 14.54 -3.34
C PHE A 174 7.03 14.37 -2.70
N GLU A 175 6.90 13.53 -1.66
CA GLU A 175 5.62 13.09 -1.11
C GLU A 175 5.66 13.02 0.42
N TRP A 176 5.00 13.95 1.10
CA TRP A 176 4.99 14.06 2.56
C TRP A 176 4.37 12.85 3.27
N TRP A 177 3.52 12.09 2.58
CA TRP A 177 2.82 10.91 3.10
C TRP A 177 3.59 9.60 2.91
N HIS A 178 4.62 9.58 2.05
CA HIS A 178 5.31 8.37 1.62
C HIS A 178 6.58 8.14 2.43
N PHE A 179 6.72 6.92 2.96
CA PHE A 179 7.84 6.55 3.80
C PHE A 179 8.47 5.22 3.36
N ASP A 180 9.78 5.27 3.08
CA ASP A 180 10.62 4.12 2.74
C ASP A 180 11.28 3.54 3.99
N PHE A 181 11.14 2.23 4.23
CA PHE A 181 11.84 1.54 5.30
C PHE A 181 13.30 1.27 4.90
N LYS A 182 14.26 1.59 5.77
CA LYS A 182 15.72 1.55 5.52
C LYS A 182 16.28 0.30 4.83
N ASP A 183 15.65 -0.86 5.02
CA ASP A 183 16.10 -2.15 4.47
C ASP A 183 15.42 -2.52 3.13
N TRP A 184 14.69 -1.61 2.49
CA TRP A 184 13.89 -1.88 1.28
C TRP A 184 14.71 -2.57 0.17
N ALA A 185 15.98 -2.19 -0.01
CA ALA A 185 16.85 -2.74 -1.05
C ALA A 185 17.22 -4.22 -0.83
N LYS A 186 17.00 -4.76 0.38
CA LYS A 186 17.29 -6.16 0.73
C LYS A 186 16.15 -7.12 0.39
N TYR A 187 15.03 -6.63 -0.16
CA TYR A 187 13.87 -7.44 -0.53
C TYR A 187 13.62 -7.36 -2.04
N PRO A 188 13.15 -8.45 -2.68
CA PRO A 188 12.90 -8.46 -4.11
C PRO A 188 11.59 -7.74 -4.45
N ILE A 189 11.43 -7.32 -5.72
CA ILE A 189 10.15 -6.88 -6.27
C ILE A 189 9.17 -8.05 -6.30
N LEU A 190 8.02 -7.90 -5.64
CA LEU A 190 6.97 -8.91 -5.59
C LEU A 190 5.81 -8.56 -6.52
N ASN A 191 5.19 -9.59 -7.10
CA ASN A 191 4.02 -9.45 -7.96
C ASN A 191 2.92 -10.46 -7.58
N VAL A 192 2.54 -10.47 -6.30
CA VAL A 192 1.66 -11.48 -5.70
C VAL A 192 0.38 -10.81 -5.21
N GLN A 193 -0.76 -11.48 -5.32
CA GLN A 193 -1.97 -10.98 -4.64
C GLN A 193 -1.85 -11.30 -3.15
N ALA A 194 -1.81 -10.27 -2.31
CA ALA A 194 -1.82 -10.46 -0.87
C ALA A 194 -3.22 -10.84 -0.39
N ARG A 195 -3.47 -12.15 -0.24
CA ARG A 195 -4.67 -12.69 0.43
C ARG A 195 -4.24 -13.43 1.69
N ARG A 196 -5.03 -13.35 2.77
CA ARG A 196 -4.81 -14.19 3.96
C ARG A 196 -4.94 -15.66 3.54
N SER A 197 -4.00 -16.53 3.95
CA SER A 197 -4.32 -17.95 4.02
C SER A 197 -4.96 -18.27 5.37
N VAL A 198 -5.79 -19.31 5.42
CA VAL A 198 -6.56 -19.75 6.61
C VAL A 198 -5.64 -20.15 7.78
N GLN A 199 -4.32 -20.26 7.59
CA GLN A 199 -3.33 -20.63 8.63
C GLN A 199 -2.37 -19.50 9.07
N GLY A 200 -2.66 -18.22 8.81
CA GLY A 200 -1.89 -17.10 9.40
C GLY A 200 -0.56 -16.75 8.70
N ALA A 201 -0.12 -17.53 7.71
CA ALA A 201 0.91 -17.13 6.75
C ALA A 201 0.28 -16.67 5.44
N ILE A 202 0.79 -15.63 4.78
CA ILE A 202 0.32 -15.25 3.44
C ILE A 202 0.76 -16.33 2.45
N ARG A 203 -0.19 -16.97 1.74
CA ARG A 203 0.16 -17.82 0.59
C ARG A 203 0.44 -16.91 -0.60
N VAL A 204 1.68 -16.94 -1.05
CA VAL A 204 2.07 -16.40 -2.35
C VAL A 204 1.47 -17.31 -3.42
N SER A 205 0.41 -16.85 -4.09
CA SER A 205 -0.17 -17.53 -5.24
C SER A 205 0.01 -16.67 -6.49
N PRO A 206 0.45 -17.24 -7.63
CA PRO A 206 0.51 -16.51 -8.89
C PRO A 206 -0.90 -16.07 -9.32
N LEU A 207 -0.98 -14.91 -9.98
CA LEU A 207 -2.22 -14.38 -10.55
C LEU A 207 -2.87 -15.41 -11.50
N PRO A 208 -4.13 -15.81 -11.29
CA PRO A 208 -4.89 -16.49 -12.33
C PRO A 208 -5.05 -15.54 -13.53
N GLY A 209 -4.90 -16.07 -14.74
CA GLY A 209 -5.05 -15.29 -15.98
C GLY A 209 -6.43 -14.67 -16.07
N LEU A 210 -6.49 -13.33 -16.10
CA LEU A 210 -7.73 -12.58 -16.31
C LEU A 210 -8.13 -12.70 -17.79
N LEU A 211 -8.84 -13.77 -18.14
CA LEU A 211 -9.64 -13.79 -19.36
C LEU A 211 -10.95 -13.05 -19.06
N ALA A 212 -11.17 -12.01 -19.86
CA ALA A 212 -12.38 -11.20 -19.86
C ALA A 212 -13.65 -12.07 -19.89
N ARG A 213 -14.62 -11.73 -19.04
CA ARG A 213 -16.03 -12.01 -19.29
C ARG A 213 -16.83 -10.74 -19.02
N LEU A 214 -16.92 -9.90 -20.05
CA LEU A 214 -18.14 -9.16 -20.32
C LEU A 214 -19.23 -10.21 -20.59
N GLY A 215 -20.33 -10.11 -19.85
CA GLY A 215 -21.41 -11.08 -19.92
C GLY A 215 -22.12 -11.04 -21.26
N ILE A 216 -22.35 -12.22 -21.84
CA ILE A 216 -23.53 -12.52 -22.65
C ILE A 216 -23.97 -13.95 -22.29
N SER A 217 -25.25 -14.00 -21.89
CA SER A 217 -26.22 -15.11 -21.82
C SER A 217 -25.80 -16.51 -22.29
N GLY A 218 -26.15 -17.53 -21.51
CA GLY A 218 -26.07 -18.92 -21.93
C GLY A 218 -26.28 -19.93 -20.81
N MET A 219 -27.55 -20.12 -20.47
CA MET A 219 -28.15 -21.26 -19.77
C MET A 219 -27.39 -22.59 -19.97
N ILE A 220 -27.17 -23.35 -18.89
CA ILE A 220 -27.44 -24.79 -18.76
C ILE A 220 -27.13 -25.21 -17.31
N CYS A 221 -28.18 -25.58 -16.59
CA CYS A 221 -28.14 -26.35 -15.36
C CYS A 221 -27.59 -27.75 -15.65
N PHE A 222 -26.72 -28.30 -14.79
CA PHE A 222 -26.74 -29.74 -14.50
C PHE A 222 -26.42 -29.98 -13.02
N PHE A 223 -27.33 -30.71 -12.39
CA PHE A 223 -27.30 -31.19 -11.01
C PHE A 223 -26.19 -32.23 -10.80
N GLN A 224 -25.57 -32.20 -9.61
CA GLN A 224 -25.00 -33.39 -8.99
C GLN A 224 -26.13 -34.36 -8.61
N HIS A 225 -25.94 -35.66 -8.82
CA HIS A 225 -25.94 -36.63 -7.73
C HIS A 225 -25.50 -38.01 -8.22
N ASP A 226 -24.44 -38.50 -7.58
CA ASP A 226 -23.99 -39.88 -7.59
C ASP A 226 -25.10 -40.81 -7.08
N THR A 227 -25.37 -41.88 -7.83
CA THR A 227 -26.10 -43.06 -7.35
C THR A 227 -25.11 -44.19 -7.06
N PHE A 228 -25.17 -44.67 -5.82
CA PHE A 228 -24.56 -45.91 -5.39
C PHE A 228 -25.40 -47.07 -5.95
N VAL A 229 -24.72 -48.05 -6.55
CA VAL A 229 -25.28 -49.30 -7.10
C VAL A 229 -24.72 -50.46 -6.26
N PRO A 230 -25.39 -51.61 -6.25
CA PRO A 230 -24.65 -52.85 -6.47
C PRO A 230 -25.04 -53.54 -7.78
#